data_AF-A0ABD2F6S7-F1
#
_entry.id   AF-A0ABD2F6S7-F1
#
_cell.length_a   1.000
_cell.length_b   1.000
_cell.length_c   1.000
_cell.angle_alpha   90.00
_cell.angle_beta   90.00
_cell.angle_gamma   90.00
#
_symmetry.space_group_name_H-M   'P 1'
#
loop_
_entity.id
_entity.type
_entity.pdbx_description
1 polymer ?
#
loop_
_entity_poly.entity_id
_entity_poly.type
_entity_poly.pdbx_seq_one_letter_code
_entity_poly.pdbx_strand_id
1 'polypeptide(L)'
;MRIEVGLDLLHFALAEADCLDVLEKYRGRCEPTFLFYAIKDEALSDGDECFSHGKDIGEDEDVVSSQKACTMAVIKPDAVAHGKTDEIIMKIQEAGFDILTNEERTMTEAEMRLFYQHRAGEEAFEKLVRHMCSGPSHLLILTRTEGTEDVVTAWRTLMGPCDPNVARREQPESLRAQYGTEMPFNAVHGSRDREAAHRELALLFPNLKFSDKDIEVPQGGEADGTAGPSEALGIPVDAD
;
A
#
# COMPACT_ATOMS: atom_id res chain seq x y z
N MET A 1 21.25 -16.06 -10.54
CA MET A 1 20.50 -17.28 -10.20
C MET A 1 21.47 -18.27 -9.52
N ARG A 2 21.52 -18.28 -8.18
CA ARG A 2 22.24 -19.31 -7.41
C ARG A 2 21.16 -20.20 -6.83
N ILE A 3 21.15 -21.47 -7.22
CA ILE A 3 20.30 -22.50 -6.64
C ILE A 3 21.27 -23.44 -5.92
N GLU A 4 21.30 -23.39 -4.60
CA GLU A 4 21.88 -24.46 -3.79
C GLU A 4 20.71 -25.26 -3.21
N VAL A 5 20.62 -26.52 -3.65
CA VAL A 5 19.58 -27.47 -3.27
C VAL A 5 20.09 -28.26 -2.08
N GLY A 6 19.45 -28.10 -0.92
CA GLY A 6 19.78 -28.87 0.26
C GLY A 6 19.01 -28.46 1.51
N LEU A 7 18.14 -29.38 1.96
CA LEU A 7 17.41 -29.49 3.23
C LEU A 7 15.92 -29.10 3.19
N ASP A 8 15.10 -30.02 3.73
CA ASP A 8 13.64 -30.10 3.77
C ASP A 8 12.96 -28.97 4.58
N LEU A 9 13.14 -27.72 4.17
CA LEU A 9 12.30 -26.59 4.56
C LEU A 9 11.65 -25.99 3.30
N LEU A 10 10.37 -25.67 3.42
CA LEU A 10 9.51 -25.09 2.38
C LEU A 10 10.29 -24.13 1.43
N HIS A 11 10.57 -24.59 0.21
CA HIS A 11 11.23 -23.80 -0.82
C HIS A 11 10.19 -22.97 -1.58
N PHE A 12 9.96 -21.72 -1.16
CA PHE A 12 9.28 -20.77 -2.03
C PHE A 12 10.29 -20.17 -3.02
N ALA A 13 9.87 -20.06 -4.28
CA ALA A 13 10.63 -19.41 -5.34
C ALA A 13 9.75 -18.31 -5.93
N LEU A 14 10.25 -17.08 -5.96
CA LEU A 14 9.62 -15.99 -6.69
C LEU A 14 10.05 -16.10 -8.15
N ALA A 15 9.09 -16.20 -9.06
CA ALA A 15 9.32 -16.18 -10.49
C ALA A 15 8.55 -14.99 -11.06
N GLU A 16 9.29 -14.01 -11.58
CA GLU A 16 8.71 -13.01 -12.46
C GLU A 16 8.52 -13.67 -13.83
N ALA A 17 7.30 -13.59 -14.36
CA ALA A 17 6.93 -14.14 -15.65
C ALA A 17 6.01 -13.15 -16.35
N ASP A 18 6.38 -12.79 -17.57
CA ASP A 18 5.61 -12.00 -18.51
C ASP A 18 4.63 -12.86 -19.34
N CYS A 19 4.82 -14.19 -19.35
CA CYS A 19 3.86 -15.14 -19.91
C CYS A 19 3.75 -16.45 -19.10
N LEU A 20 2.59 -17.10 -19.21
CA LEU A 20 2.31 -18.36 -18.51
C LEU A 20 3.22 -19.51 -18.94
N ASP A 21 3.79 -19.46 -20.14
CA ASP A 21 4.69 -20.49 -20.66
C ASP A 21 5.97 -20.60 -19.81
N VAL A 22 6.46 -19.48 -19.24
CA VAL A 22 7.61 -19.46 -18.32
C VAL A 22 7.34 -20.27 -17.05
N LEU A 23 6.06 -20.43 -16.68
CA LEU A 23 5.61 -21.12 -15.48
C LEU A 23 5.36 -22.62 -15.70
N GLU A 24 5.34 -23.11 -16.94
CA GLU A 24 5.12 -24.54 -17.23
C GLU A 24 6.12 -25.45 -16.51
N LYS A 25 7.37 -25.01 -16.35
CA LYS A 25 8.43 -25.75 -15.66
C LYS A 25 8.13 -26.02 -14.17
N TYR A 26 7.14 -25.34 -13.59
CA TYR A 26 6.70 -25.50 -12.21
C TYR A 26 5.39 -26.29 -12.07
N ARG A 27 4.73 -26.67 -13.18
CA ARG A 27 3.48 -27.44 -13.17
C ARG A 27 3.66 -28.75 -12.38
N GLY A 28 2.83 -28.95 -11.36
CA GLY A 28 2.83 -30.15 -10.52
C GLY A 28 4.01 -30.29 -9.56
N ARG A 29 4.85 -29.26 -9.42
CA ARG A 29 5.99 -29.23 -8.48
C ARG A 29 5.78 -28.29 -7.30
N CYS A 30 4.77 -27.42 -7.37
CA CYS A 30 4.36 -26.52 -6.31
C CYS A 30 2.83 -26.39 -6.32
N GLU A 31 2.25 -26.04 -5.18
CA GLU A 31 0.90 -25.46 -5.12
C GLU A 31 1.05 -23.96 -5.41
N PRO A 32 0.55 -23.46 -6.56
CA PRO A 32 0.74 -22.07 -6.90
C PRO A 32 -0.29 -21.21 -6.18
N THR A 33 0.15 -20.40 -5.22
CA THR A 33 -0.61 -19.23 -4.79
C THR A 33 -0.30 -18.11 -5.78
N PHE A 34 -1.17 -17.93 -6.77
CA PHE A 34 -1.02 -16.85 -7.74
C PHE A 34 -1.50 -15.54 -7.12
N LEU A 35 -0.55 -14.65 -6.79
CA LEU A 35 -0.84 -13.25 -6.52
C LEU A 35 -0.65 -12.48 -7.84
N PHE A 36 -1.75 -12.28 -8.57
CA PHE A 36 -1.71 -11.44 -9.77
C PHE A 36 -1.71 -9.97 -9.34
N TYR A 37 -0.65 -9.25 -9.67
CA TYR A 37 -0.61 -7.79 -9.53
C TYR A 37 -0.08 -7.20 -10.83
N ALA A 38 -0.80 -6.22 -11.37
CA ALA A 38 -0.36 -5.48 -12.55
C ALA A 38 0.57 -4.36 -12.09
N ILE A 39 1.85 -4.41 -12.48
CA ILE A 39 2.71 -3.23 -12.47
C ILE A 39 2.42 -2.50 -13.78
N LYS A 40 1.83 -1.30 -13.71
CA LYS A 40 1.76 -0.43 -14.89
C LYS A 40 3.16 0.09 -15.17
N ASP A 41 3.79 -0.45 -16.20
CA ASP A 41 4.94 0.20 -16.82
C ASP A 41 4.39 1.32 -17.72
N GLU A 42 4.80 2.57 -17.49
CA GLU A 42 4.34 3.76 -18.25
C GLU A 42 4.99 3.84 -19.65
N ALA A 43 5.43 2.71 -20.19
CA ALA A 43 5.98 2.60 -21.53
C ALA A 43 5.47 1.30 -22.15
N LEU A 44 4.35 1.41 -22.88
CA LEU A 44 3.93 0.62 -24.06
C LEU A 44 2.40 0.65 -24.13
N SER A 45 1.87 1.64 -24.88
CA SER A 45 0.51 1.54 -25.41
C SER A 45 0.52 0.60 -26.60
N ASP A 46 -0.32 -0.42 -26.61
CA ASP A 46 -0.94 -0.90 -27.85
C ASP A 46 -2.13 -1.82 -27.56
N GLY A 47 -3.26 -1.52 -28.20
CA GLY A 47 -4.23 -2.51 -28.67
C GLY A 47 -5.43 -2.83 -27.79
N ASP A 48 -6.55 -2.16 -28.08
CA ASP A 48 -7.93 -2.62 -27.82
C ASP A 48 -8.12 -4.12 -28.13
N GLU A 49 -8.95 -4.82 -27.37
CA GLU A 49 -10.13 -5.55 -27.91
C GLU A 49 -11.22 -5.71 -26.83
N CYS A 50 -12.44 -5.41 -27.24
CA CYS A 50 -13.67 -5.34 -26.45
C CYS A 50 -14.43 -6.67 -26.50
N PHE A 51 -14.87 -7.21 -25.36
CA PHE A 51 -15.98 -8.18 -25.33
C PHE A 51 -16.96 -7.87 -24.18
N SER A 52 -18.15 -7.46 -24.60
CA SER A 52 -19.36 -7.39 -23.79
C SER A 52 -19.88 -8.79 -23.46
N HIS A 53 -20.53 -8.98 -22.31
CA HIS A 53 -21.85 -9.60 -22.13
C HIS A 53 -22.17 -9.71 -20.62
N GLY A 54 -23.32 -9.15 -20.21
CA GLY A 54 -23.70 -9.04 -18.79
C GLY A 54 -24.54 -10.19 -18.23
N LYS A 55 -24.90 -10.05 -16.94
CA LYS A 55 -26.28 -10.06 -16.40
C LYS A 55 -26.25 -10.23 -14.86
N ASP A 56 -27.12 -9.48 -14.20
CA ASP A 56 -27.40 -9.44 -12.77
C ASP A 56 -27.60 -10.81 -12.10
N ILE A 57 -27.23 -10.91 -10.82
CA ILE A 57 -28.08 -11.32 -9.67
C ILE A 57 -27.31 -10.92 -8.39
N GLY A 58 -27.98 -10.18 -7.50
CA GLY A 58 -27.39 -9.65 -6.28
C GLY A 58 -27.40 -10.61 -5.10
N GLU A 59 -26.58 -10.27 -4.10
CA GLU A 59 -26.72 -10.57 -2.67
C GLU A 59 -25.75 -9.62 -1.92
N ASP A 60 -26.27 -8.97 -0.87
CA ASP A 60 -25.60 -7.97 -0.03
C ASP A 60 -24.27 -8.48 0.55
N GLU A 61 -23.14 -7.96 0.09
CA GLU A 61 -21.84 -8.07 0.79
C GLU A 61 -21.09 -6.74 0.71
N ASP A 62 -20.63 -6.27 1.87
CA ASP A 62 -19.85 -5.04 2.16
C ASP A 62 -19.24 -4.33 0.93
N VAL A 63 -20.06 -3.50 0.27
CA VAL A 63 -19.61 -2.67 -0.84
C VAL A 63 -18.96 -1.41 -0.28
N VAL A 64 -17.63 -1.44 -0.13
CA VAL A 64 -16.83 -0.23 0.03
C VAL A 64 -16.98 0.58 -1.26
N SER A 65 -17.60 1.75 -1.19
CA SER A 65 -17.76 2.66 -2.34
C SER A 65 -16.38 2.97 -2.95
N SER A 66 -16.24 2.65 -4.24
CA SER A 66 -14.98 2.42 -4.94
C SER A 66 -14.19 3.68 -5.34
N GLN A 67 -14.29 4.78 -4.61
CA GLN A 67 -13.61 6.03 -4.97
C GLN A 67 -12.62 6.54 -3.92
N LYS A 68 -12.37 5.77 -2.85
CA LYS A 68 -11.54 6.25 -1.74
C LYS A 68 -10.24 5.45 -1.64
N ALA A 69 -9.12 6.15 -1.77
CA ALA A 69 -7.80 5.55 -1.57
C ALA A 69 -7.69 5.03 -0.13
N CYS A 70 -7.19 3.81 0.03
CA CYS A 70 -7.03 3.15 1.32
C CYS A 70 -5.57 2.76 1.58
N THR A 71 -5.25 2.52 2.86
CA THR A 71 -3.94 2.06 3.31
C THR A 71 -4.09 0.97 4.37
N MET A 72 -3.08 0.09 4.44
CA MET A 72 -2.99 -0.89 5.51
C MET A 72 -2.43 -0.24 6.76
N ALA A 73 -3.09 -0.46 7.90
CA ALA A 73 -2.56 -0.12 9.21
C ALA A 73 -2.63 -1.33 10.13
N VAL A 74 -1.62 -1.49 10.99
CA VAL A 74 -1.58 -2.58 11.98
C VAL A 74 -1.25 -1.99 13.34
N ILE A 75 -2.09 -2.28 14.34
CA ILE A 75 -1.74 -2.12 15.75
C ILE A 75 -1.11 -3.43 16.18
N LYS A 76 0.18 -3.37 16.51
CA LYS A 76 1.05 -4.53 16.73
C LYS A 76 0.81 -5.20 18.09
N PRO A 77 1.25 -6.46 18.27
CA PRO A 77 0.97 -7.22 19.49
C PRO A 77 1.48 -6.58 20.78
N ASP A 78 2.56 -5.79 20.72
CA ASP A 78 3.05 -5.03 21.87
C ASP A 78 2.03 -3.97 22.32
N ALA A 79 1.50 -3.17 21.39
CA ALA A 79 0.49 -2.17 21.74
C ALA A 79 -0.81 -2.80 22.25
N VAL A 80 -1.24 -3.92 21.64
CA VAL A 80 -2.41 -4.68 22.07
C VAL A 80 -2.21 -5.24 23.49
N ALA A 81 -1.06 -5.87 23.76
CA ALA A 81 -0.75 -6.44 25.07
C ALA A 81 -0.69 -5.37 26.18
N HIS A 82 -0.35 -4.12 25.85
CA HIS A 82 -0.36 -3.00 26.79
C HIS A 82 -1.75 -2.31 26.91
N GLY A 83 -2.79 -2.84 26.28
CA GLY A 83 -4.14 -2.29 26.34
C GLY A 83 -4.29 -0.94 25.64
N LYS A 84 -3.48 -0.67 24.61
CA LYS A 84 -3.43 0.63 23.91
C LYS A 84 -4.26 0.72 22.65
N THR A 85 -4.92 -0.38 22.26
CA THR A 85 -5.76 -0.44 21.05
C THR A 85 -6.78 0.69 20.98
N ASP A 86 -7.63 0.84 22.00
CA ASP A 86 -8.74 1.80 21.97
C ASP A 86 -8.23 3.25 21.91
N GLU A 87 -7.17 3.57 22.66
CA GLU A 87 -6.53 4.90 22.62
C GLU A 87 -5.96 5.20 21.23
N ILE A 88 -5.34 4.21 20.56
CA ILE A 88 -4.79 4.37 19.21
C ILE A 88 -5.93 4.54 18.19
N ILE A 89 -6.98 3.74 18.27
CA ILE A 89 -8.17 3.86 17.39
C ILE A 89 -8.80 5.24 17.53
N MET A 90 -8.96 5.73 18.76
CA MET A 90 -9.49 7.07 19.02
C MET A 90 -8.62 8.15 18.36
N LYS A 91 -7.29 8.07 18.51
CA LYS A 91 -6.36 9.01 17.85
C LYS A 91 -6.42 8.94 16.32
N ILE A 92 -6.62 7.75 15.75
CA ILE A 92 -6.82 7.57 14.30
C ILE A 92 -8.08 8.33 13.84
N GLN A 93 -9.19 8.17 14.57
CA GLN A 93 -10.45 8.85 14.25
C GLN A 93 -10.36 10.38 14.45
N GLU A 94 -9.73 10.83 15.54
CA GLU A 94 -9.50 12.26 15.82
C GLU A 94 -8.62 12.93 14.76
N ALA A 95 -7.71 12.18 14.14
CA ALA A 95 -6.89 12.65 13.03
C ALA A 95 -7.64 12.69 11.68
N GLY A 96 -8.93 12.32 11.65
CA GLY A 96 -9.80 12.41 10.49
C GLY A 96 -9.72 11.19 9.55
N PHE A 97 -9.27 10.04 10.03
CA PHE A 97 -9.34 8.79 9.27
C PHE A 97 -10.66 8.07 9.52
N ASP A 98 -11.23 7.55 8.44
CA ASP A 98 -12.30 6.56 8.51
C ASP A 98 -11.68 5.16 8.60
N ILE A 99 -12.14 4.36 9.56
CA ILE A 99 -11.74 2.96 9.71
C ILE A 99 -12.80 2.10 9.00
N LEU A 100 -12.46 1.58 7.82
CA LEU A 100 -13.36 0.74 7.02
C LEU A 100 -13.46 -0.68 7.55
N THR A 101 -12.39 -1.17 8.16
CA THR A 101 -12.31 -2.51 8.72
C THR A 101 -11.41 -2.48 9.95
N ASN A 102 -11.79 -3.26 10.96
CA ASN A 102 -10.98 -3.53 12.15
C ASN A 102 -11.11 -5.01 12.51
N GLU A 103 -10.08 -5.79 12.20
CA GLU A 103 -10.04 -7.22 12.48
C GLU A 103 -8.93 -7.53 13.48
N GLU A 104 -9.28 -8.13 14.62
CA GLU A 104 -8.29 -8.69 15.54
C GLU A 104 -7.87 -10.08 15.06
N ARG A 105 -6.58 -10.26 14.76
CA ARG A 105 -6.05 -11.53 14.25
C ARG A 105 -4.62 -11.79 14.74
N THR A 106 -4.35 -13.04 15.10
CA THR A 106 -2.98 -13.53 15.30
C THR A 106 -2.41 -14.01 13.98
N MET A 107 -1.30 -13.40 13.55
CA MET A 107 -0.68 -13.68 12.26
C MET A 107 0.15 -14.96 12.28
N THR A 108 0.16 -15.68 11.16
CA THR A 108 1.06 -16.81 10.97
C THR A 108 2.46 -16.35 10.54
N GLU A 109 3.45 -17.19 10.80
CA GLU A 109 4.83 -16.91 10.39
C GLU A 109 4.96 -16.78 8.86
N ALA A 110 4.24 -17.63 8.11
CA ALA A 110 4.24 -17.59 6.65
C ALA A 110 3.72 -16.25 6.12
N GLU A 111 2.61 -15.75 6.67
CA GLU A 111 2.05 -14.45 6.28
C GLU A 111 3.02 -13.31 6.61
N MET A 112 3.63 -13.31 7.80
CA MET A 112 4.56 -12.23 8.20
C MET A 112 5.87 -12.23 7.43
N ARG A 113 6.35 -13.40 7.02
CA ARG A 113 7.53 -13.50 6.13
C ARG A 113 7.23 -12.93 4.75
N LEU A 114 6.04 -13.19 4.20
CA LEU A 114 5.60 -12.60 2.93
C LEU A 114 5.38 -11.08 3.08
N PHE A 115 4.66 -10.66 4.12
CA PHE A 115 4.37 -9.26 4.40
C PHE A 115 5.64 -8.41 4.53
N TYR A 116 6.65 -8.92 5.24
CA TYR A 116 7.93 -8.23 5.44
C TYR A 116 9.04 -8.72 4.49
N GLN A 117 8.72 -9.37 3.36
CA GLN A 117 9.72 -9.96 2.45
C GLN A 117 10.77 -8.94 1.99
N HIS A 118 10.38 -7.68 1.77
CA HIS A 118 11.30 -6.60 1.40
C HIS A 118 12.39 -6.31 2.45
N ARG A 119 12.23 -6.81 3.68
CA ARG A 119 13.16 -6.69 4.81
C ARG A 119 13.92 -7.98 5.12
N ALA A 120 13.79 -9.01 4.28
CA ALA A 120 14.40 -10.32 4.53
C ALA A 120 15.94 -10.28 4.67
N GLY A 121 16.60 -9.26 4.13
CA GLY A 121 18.05 -9.04 4.26
C GLY A 121 18.48 -8.30 5.54
N GLU A 122 17.54 -7.85 6.38
CA GLU A 122 17.86 -7.13 7.62
C GLU A 122 18.17 -8.11 8.77
N GLU A 123 19.18 -7.81 9.59
CA GLU A 123 19.51 -8.62 10.78
C GLU A 123 18.32 -8.76 11.75
N ALA A 124 17.46 -7.75 11.80
CA ALA A 124 16.29 -7.73 12.67
C ALA A 124 15.07 -8.48 12.11
N PHE A 125 15.13 -9.02 10.89
CA PHE A 125 13.98 -9.63 10.21
C PHE A 125 13.35 -10.77 11.02
N GLU A 126 14.16 -11.69 11.53
CA GLU A 126 13.67 -12.82 12.35
C GLU A 126 13.05 -12.34 13.67
N LYS A 127 13.62 -11.29 14.28
CA LYS A 127 13.06 -10.68 15.50
C LYS A 127 11.70 -10.02 15.20
N LEU A 128 11.58 -9.35 14.05
CA LEU A 128 10.35 -8.72 13.60
C LEU A 128 9.24 -9.74 13.34
N VAL A 129 9.53 -10.80 12.57
CA VAL A 129 8.54 -11.84 12.26
C VAL A 129 8.03 -12.51 13.55
N ARG A 130 8.94 -12.90 14.45
CA ARG A 130 8.55 -13.48 15.76
C ARG A 130 7.70 -12.52 16.59
N HIS A 131 8.04 -11.24 16.59
CA HIS A 131 7.26 -10.23 17.29
C HIS A 131 5.83 -10.12 16.73
N MET A 132 5.66 -10.09 15.42
CA MET A 132 4.33 -9.99 14.81
C MET A 132 3.48 -11.24 15.03
N CYS A 133 4.10 -12.41 15.21
CA CYS A 133 3.42 -13.67 15.49
C CYS A 133 3.24 -13.93 17.00
N SER A 134 3.70 -13.05 17.89
CA SER A 134 3.71 -13.31 19.34
C SER A 134 2.35 -13.16 20.02
N GLY A 135 1.34 -12.67 19.30
CA GLY A 135 0.00 -12.43 19.83
C GLY A 135 -0.93 -11.76 18.80
N PRO A 136 -2.15 -11.39 19.24
CA PRO A 136 -3.11 -10.72 18.36
C PRO A 136 -2.61 -9.33 17.95
N SER A 137 -2.95 -8.95 16.73
CA SER A 137 -2.82 -7.58 16.19
C SER A 137 -4.18 -7.09 15.73
N HIS A 138 -4.40 -5.77 15.69
CA HIS A 138 -5.55 -5.21 14.97
C HIS A 138 -5.12 -4.79 13.57
N LEU A 139 -5.81 -5.35 12.57
CA LEU A 139 -5.65 -5.04 11.17
C LEU A 139 -6.73 -4.07 10.76
N LEU A 140 -6.28 -2.87 10.37
CA LEU A 140 -7.15 -1.77 10.02
C LEU A 140 -6.99 -1.43 8.54
N ILE A 141 -8.13 -1.24 7.88
CA ILE A 141 -8.17 -0.60 6.56
C ILE A 141 -8.58 0.84 6.80
N LEU A 142 -7.66 1.77 6.54
CA LEU A 142 -7.90 3.19 6.74
C LEU A 142 -8.19 3.85 5.39
N THR A 143 -9.16 4.74 5.38
CA THR A 143 -9.38 5.69 4.29
C THR A 143 -9.46 7.11 4.84
N ARG A 144 -9.26 8.09 3.97
CA ARG A 144 -9.44 9.49 4.30
C ARG A 144 -10.10 10.21 3.14
N THR A 145 -11.30 10.73 3.36
CA THR A 145 -12.08 11.49 2.36
C THR A 145 -11.80 12.98 2.40
N GLU A 146 -11.37 13.48 3.56
CA GLU A 146 -11.19 14.89 3.81
C GLU A 146 -9.71 15.25 3.83
N GLY A 147 -9.32 16.15 2.92
CA GLY A 147 -7.95 16.65 2.80
C GLY A 147 -7.39 16.52 1.39
N THR A 148 -6.33 17.26 1.12
CA THR A 148 -5.57 17.19 -0.14
C THR A 148 -4.44 16.15 -0.08
N GLU A 149 -4.13 15.65 1.11
CA GLU A 149 -3.04 14.71 1.34
C GLU A 149 -3.46 13.27 1.07
N ASP A 150 -2.58 12.51 0.44
CA ASP A 150 -2.72 11.08 0.23
C ASP A 150 -2.84 10.31 1.56
N VAL A 151 -3.74 9.32 1.62
CA VAL A 151 -4.02 8.53 2.85
C VAL A 151 -2.78 7.83 3.41
N VAL A 152 -1.87 7.33 2.56
CA VAL A 152 -0.64 6.67 3.00
C VAL A 152 0.29 7.69 3.62
N THR A 153 0.45 8.84 2.98
CA THR A 153 1.28 9.94 3.50
C THR A 153 0.73 10.45 4.84
N ALA A 154 -0.57 10.71 4.91
CA ALA A 154 -1.23 11.15 6.13
C ALA A 154 -1.04 10.14 7.28
N TRP A 155 -1.22 8.85 7.00
CA TRP A 155 -1.06 7.80 8.02
C TRP A 155 0.39 7.73 8.51
N ARG A 156 1.35 7.84 7.59
CA ARG A 156 2.78 7.88 7.93
C ARG A 156 3.13 9.09 8.79
N THR A 157 2.54 10.24 8.52
CA THR A 157 2.69 11.45 9.34
C THR A 157 2.16 11.23 10.75
N LEU A 158 0.97 10.62 10.90
CA LEU A 158 0.40 10.32 12.22
C LEU A 158 1.24 9.28 13.01
N MET A 159 1.77 8.27 12.33
CA MET A 159 2.64 7.26 12.96
C MET A 159 3.97 7.84 13.45
N GLY A 160 4.56 8.77 12.69
CA GLY A 160 5.88 9.34 12.94
C GLY A 160 7.06 8.43 12.59
N PRO A 161 8.29 8.84 12.94
CA PRO A 161 9.52 8.10 12.63
C PRO A 161 9.51 6.65 13.11
N CYS A 162 10.11 5.74 12.34
CA CYS A 162 10.04 4.29 12.60
C CYS A 162 10.63 3.89 13.97
N ASP A 163 11.74 4.52 14.37
CA ASP A 163 12.38 4.32 15.68
C ASP A 163 11.65 5.17 16.76
N PRO A 164 11.10 4.55 17.81
CA PRO A 164 10.42 5.26 18.89
C PRO A 164 11.26 6.34 19.59
N ASN A 165 12.58 6.17 19.69
CA ASN A 165 13.46 7.17 20.30
C ASN A 165 13.63 8.40 19.41
N VAL A 166 13.69 8.19 18.09
CA VAL A 166 13.70 9.27 17.10
C VAL A 166 12.35 9.97 17.12
N ALA A 167 11.26 9.20 17.11
CA ALA A 167 9.90 9.73 17.19
C ALA A 167 9.70 10.60 18.45
N ARG A 168 10.10 10.13 19.64
CA ARG A 168 10.02 10.92 20.88
C ARG A 168 10.78 12.24 20.83
N ARG A 169 11.89 12.31 20.10
CA ARG A 169 12.71 13.52 19.96
C ARG A 169 12.13 14.50 18.93
N GLU A 170 11.68 13.99 17.80
CA GLU A 170 11.33 14.80 16.62
C GLU A 170 9.84 15.05 16.49
N GLN A 171 9.00 14.09 16.87
CA GLN A 171 7.54 14.14 16.78
C GLN A 171 6.90 13.51 18.03
N PRO A 172 6.98 14.16 19.21
CA PRO A 172 6.53 13.59 20.48
C PRO A 172 5.06 13.18 20.51
N GLU A 173 4.23 13.83 19.70
CA GLU A 173 2.80 13.54 19.57
C GLU A 173 2.48 12.38 18.62
N SER A 174 3.47 11.84 17.91
CA SER A 174 3.25 10.71 16.99
C SER A 174 2.91 9.42 17.73
N LEU A 175 2.19 8.50 17.08
CA LEU A 175 1.81 7.23 17.70
C LEU A 175 3.04 6.42 18.14
N ARG A 176 4.11 6.40 17.34
CA ARG A 176 5.34 5.68 17.69
C ARG A 176 6.08 6.31 18.87
N ALA A 177 5.96 7.62 19.08
CA ALA A 177 6.53 8.28 20.25
C ALA A 177 5.77 7.91 21.53
N GLN A 178 4.43 7.91 21.46
CA GLN A 178 3.54 7.67 22.61
C GLN A 178 3.47 6.20 23.02
N TYR A 179 3.47 5.28 22.05
CA TYR A 179 3.17 3.86 22.28
C TYR A 179 4.34 2.92 21.95
N GLY A 180 5.31 3.36 21.15
CA GLY A 180 6.48 2.55 20.80
C GLY A 180 7.51 2.46 21.93
N THR A 181 8.13 1.30 22.08
CA THR A 181 9.14 1.06 23.13
C THR A 181 10.55 1.14 22.55
N GLU A 182 10.91 0.19 21.69
CA GLU A 182 12.19 0.06 20.99
C GLU A 182 11.99 -0.56 19.61
N MET A 183 13.04 -0.67 18.79
CA MET A 183 12.94 -1.42 17.53
C MET A 183 13.02 -2.94 17.77
N PRO A 184 12.14 -3.77 17.17
CA PRO A 184 11.07 -3.46 16.21
C PRO A 184 9.66 -3.22 16.82
N PHE A 185 9.56 -3.10 18.15
CA PHE A 185 8.35 -2.88 18.96
C PHE A 185 7.91 -1.41 18.97
N ASN A 186 7.51 -0.93 17.80
CA ASN A 186 7.11 0.46 17.60
C ASN A 186 5.58 0.66 17.57
N ALA A 187 4.81 -0.24 18.18
CA ALA A 187 3.35 -0.20 18.33
C ALA A 187 2.49 -0.25 17.05
N VAL A 188 2.88 0.43 15.97
CA VAL A 188 2.09 0.55 14.74
C VAL A 188 2.90 0.37 13.47
N HIS A 189 2.27 -0.26 12.48
CA HIS A 189 2.76 -0.37 11.10
C HIS A 189 1.81 0.32 10.12
N GLY A 190 2.37 0.77 9.00
CA GLY A 190 1.61 1.22 7.86
C GLY A 190 2.42 1.12 6.58
N SER A 191 1.70 1.05 5.47
CA SER A 191 2.28 0.93 4.13
C SER A 191 3.23 2.08 3.81
N ARG A 192 4.29 1.78 3.06
CA ARG A 192 5.30 2.78 2.67
C ARG A 192 4.81 3.70 1.54
N ASP A 193 4.02 3.16 0.63
CA ASP A 193 3.51 3.82 -0.58
C ASP A 193 2.20 3.11 -1.00
N ARG A 194 1.56 3.63 -2.05
CA ARG A 194 0.30 3.08 -2.56
C ARG A 194 0.46 1.64 -3.04
N GLU A 195 1.55 1.30 -3.72
CA GLU A 195 1.76 -0.06 -4.23
C GLU A 195 1.90 -1.07 -3.09
N ALA A 196 2.64 -0.69 -2.03
CA ALA A 196 2.75 -1.47 -0.81
C ALA A 196 1.38 -1.64 -0.14
N ALA A 197 0.57 -0.59 -0.05
CA ALA A 197 -0.78 -0.68 0.48
C ALA A 197 -1.62 -1.72 -0.28
N HIS A 198 -1.63 -1.67 -1.61
CA HIS A 198 -2.37 -2.66 -2.42
C HIS A 198 -1.89 -4.09 -2.18
N ARG A 199 -0.56 -4.32 -2.19
CA ARG A 199 0.00 -5.67 -1.94
C ARG A 199 -0.31 -6.18 -0.53
N GLU A 200 -0.17 -5.32 0.47
CA GLU A 200 -0.41 -5.64 1.88
C GLU A 200 -1.89 -5.94 2.13
N LEU A 201 -2.80 -5.14 1.56
CA LEU A 201 -4.24 -5.36 1.63
C LEU A 201 -4.64 -6.65 0.91
N ALA A 202 -4.13 -6.90 -0.30
CA ALA A 202 -4.42 -8.14 -1.02
C ALA A 202 -3.92 -9.39 -0.28
N LEU A 203 -2.78 -9.29 0.41
CA LEU A 203 -2.22 -10.39 1.19
C LEU A 203 -3.05 -10.70 2.44
N LEU A 204 -3.51 -9.68 3.16
CA LEU A 204 -4.18 -9.87 4.46
C LEU A 204 -5.71 -9.85 4.39
N PHE A 205 -6.28 -9.30 3.32
CA PHE A 205 -7.71 -9.20 3.05
C PHE A 205 -8.03 -9.63 1.59
N PRO A 206 -7.84 -10.91 1.24
CA PRO A 206 -8.00 -11.38 -0.15
C PRO A 206 -9.43 -11.27 -0.69
N ASN A 207 -10.43 -11.12 0.18
CA ASN A 207 -11.84 -10.96 -0.21
C ASN A 207 -12.25 -9.50 -0.43
N LEU A 208 -11.34 -8.54 -0.25
CA LEU A 208 -11.60 -7.12 -0.44
C LEU A 208 -11.74 -6.81 -1.94
N LYS A 209 -12.95 -6.44 -2.39
CA LYS A 209 -13.23 -6.10 -3.79
C LYS A 209 -13.01 -4.60 -4.02
N PHE A 210 -12.02 -4.25 -4.84
CA PHE A 210 -11.90 -2.92 -5.44
C PHE A 210 -12.59 -2.92 -6.81
N SER A 211 -13.36 -1.89 -7.18
CA SER A 211 -13.99 -1.85 -8.51
C SER A 211 -13.16 -1.00 -9.49
N ASP A 212 -12.87 -1.57 -10.67
CA ASP A 212 -12.04 -0.98 -11.74
C ASP A 212 -12.78 0.11 -12.55
N LYS A 213 -13.32 1.14 -11.90
CA LYS A 213 -13.93 2.26 -12.61
C LYS A 213 -13.38 3.55 -12.05
N ASP A 214 -12.45 4.14 -12.80
CA ASP A 214 -12.26 5.60 -13.00
C ASP A 214 -10.90 5.86 -13.71
N ILE A 215 -10.85 5.59 -15.03
CA ILE A 215 -9.98 6.34 -15.94
C ILE A 215 -10.92 7.18 -16.82
N GLU A 216 -11.48 8.23 -16.26
CA GLU A 216 -12.01 9.33 -17.06
C GLU A 216 -10.88 10.31 -17.32
N VAL A 217 -10.32 10.26 -18.54
CA VAL A 217 -9.42 11.29 -19.06
C VAL A 217 -10.28 12.52 -19.36
N PRO A 218 -9.97 13.71 -18.80
CA PRO A 218 -10.61 14.93 -19.25
C PRO A 218 -10.19 15.18 -20.70
N GLN A 219 -11.14 15.12 -21.63
CA GLN A 219 -10.92 15.52 -23.02
C GLN A 219 -10.54 17.02 -23.04
N GLY A 220 -9.28 17.30 -23.33
CA GLY A 220 -8.81 18.65 -23.61
C GLY A 220 -9.48 19.19 -24.86
N GLY A 221 -10.21 20.30 -24.70
CA GLY A 221 -10.83 21.03 -25.79
C GLY A 221 -9.78 21.61 -26.74
N GLU A 222 -10.06 21.45 -28.03
CA GLU A 222 -9.38 22.08 -29.14
C GLU A 222 -9.38 23.62 -29.00
N ALA A 223 -8.21 24.25 -29.20
CA ALA A 223 -8.15 25.64 -29.61
C ALA A 223 -7.01 25.82 -30.62
N ASP A 224 -7.47 26.04 -31.84
CA ASP A 224 -6.80 26.35 -33.10
C ASP A 224 -5.72 27.44 -32.99
N GLY A 225 -4.69 27.30 -33.84
CA GLY A 225 -3.54 28.18 -33.87
C GLY A 225 -3.82 29.49 -34.60
N THR A 226 -3.14 30.56 -34.20
CA THR A 226 -2.82 31.67 -35.11
C THR A 226 -1.54 32.36 -34.68
N ALA A 227 -0.56 32.34 -35.59
CA ALA A 227 0.69 33.06 -35.50
C ALA A 227 0.47 34.55 -35.78
N GLY A 228 1.11 35.43 -34.99
CA GLY A 228 1.18 36.87 -35.22
C GLY A 228 2.48 37.43 -34.64
N PRO A 229 3.24 38.27 -35.37
CA PRO A 229 4.64 38.55 -35.09
C PRO A 229 4.88 39.70 -34.10
N SER A 230 6.11 39.67 -33.56
CA SER A 230 6.77 40.62 -32.66
C SER A 230 6.60 42.10 -33.04
N GLU A 231 6.06 42.89 -32.11
CA GLU A 231 6.17 44.36 -32.11
C GLU A 231 7.43 44.79 -31.36
N ALA A 232 8.35 45.41 -32.09
CA ALA A 232 9.47 46.17 -31.57
C ALA A 232 9.05 47.63 -31.35
N LEU A 233 9.39 48.20 -30.20
CA LEU A 233 9.22 49.62 -29.89
C LEU A 233 10.06 50.50 -30.84
N GLY A 234 9.40 51.34 -31.65
CA GLY A 234 9.92 52.66 -32.05
C GLY A 234 9.90 53.59 -30.82
N ILE A 235 10.61 54.71 -30.73
CA ILE A 235 10.60 55.93 -31.56
C ILE A 235 11.73 56.88 -31.01
N PRO A 236 12.01 58.08 -31.56
CA PRO A 236 12.44 58.50 -32.90
C PRO A 236 13.82 59.21 -32.91
N VAL A 237 14.28 59.47 -34.13
CA VAL A 237 15.40 60.33 -34.59
C VAL A 237 15.10 61.83 -34.51
N ASP A 238 16.16 62.63 -34.28
CA ASP A 238 16.55 63.90 -34.98
C ASP A 238 17.55 64.65 -34.06
N ALA A 239 18.82 64.93 -34.42
CA ALA A 239 19.39 65.77 -35.49
C ALA A 239 20.01 67.05 -34.88
N ASP A 240 21.34 67.05 -34.66
CA ASP A 240 22.33 68.08 -35.07
C ASP A 240 23.75 67.63 -34.67
#